data_AF-X1QG77-F1
#
_entry.id   AF-X1QG77-F1
#
_cell.length_a   1.000
_cell.length_b   1.000
_cell.length_c   1.000
_cell.angle_alpha   90.00
_cell.angle_beta   90.00
_cell.angle_gamma   90.00
#
_symmetry.space_group_name_H-M   'P 1'
#
loop_
_entity.id
_entity.type
_entity.pdbx_description
1 polymer ?
#
loop_
_entity_poly.entity_id
_entity_poly.type
_entity_poly.pdbx_seq_one_letter_code
_entity_poly.pdbx_strand_id
1 'polypeptide(L)'
;LIVPMVIMTLVRYSFPEESHVLDYAYPPLLATMGLFFSFLLTGISFLRERSQGTMERMMASPVSHLDMVAGYLLGFFVLALIQTLVVVIFTIYVLDAYYAQGALWRICVFQMVVVTVGVNLGIFTSAFARNEFQMVQFIPLIIFPQIFLSGVIWPVEKMHTVLQEIANFLPLRYAV
;
A
#
# COMPACT_ATOMS: atom_id res chain seq x y z
N LEU A 1 11.64 -4.00 1.69
CA LEU A 1 12.21 -2.79 1.05
C LEU A 1 12.74 -3.06 -0.36
N ILE A 2 13.53 -4.13 -0.58
CA ILE A 2 14.14 -4.40 -1.90
C ILE A 2 13.12 -4.84 -2.95
N VAL A 3 12.18 -5.70 -2.58
CA VAL A 3 11.18 -6.28 -3.50
C VAL A 3 10.44 -5.24 -4.35
N PRO A 4 9.84 -4.16 -3.81
CA PRO A 4 9.16 -3.16 -4.66
C PRO A 4 10.11 -2.46 -5.63
N MET A 5 11.37 -2.24 -5.27
CA MET A 5 12.36 -1.65 -6.17
C MET A 5 12.66 -2.59 -7.33
N VAL A 6 12.86 -3.89 -7.06
CA VAL A 6 13.07 -4.90 -8.11
C VAL A 6 11.88 -4.95 -9.06
N ILE A 7 10.64 -4.94 -8.54
CA ILE A 7 9.43 -4.95 -9.37
C ILE A 7 9.37 -3.69 -10.24
N MET A 8 9.63 -2.51 -9.68
CA MET A 8 9.64 -1.25 -10.43
C MET A 8 10.70 -1.25 -11.55
N THR A 9 11.88 -1.79 -11.28
CA THR A 9 12.94 -1.97 -12.28
C THR A 9 12.51 -2.94 -13.37
N LEU A 10 11.92 -4.09 -13.01
CA LEU A 10 11.40 -5.04 -14.00
C LEU A 10 10.36 -4.39 -14.90
N VAL A 11 9.46 -3.58 -14.33
CA VAL A 11 8.46 -2.83 -15.12
C VAL A 11 9.16 -1.86 -16.07
N ARG A 12 10.11 -1.03 -15.61
CA ARG A 12 10.85 -0.10 -16.48
C ARG A 12 11.47 -0.82 -17.69
N TYR A 13 12.15 -1.94 -17.47
CA TYR A 13 12.82 -2.68 -18.54
C TYR A 13 11.89 -3.55 -19.39
N SER A 14 10.63 -3.73 -18.97
CA SER A 14 9.64 -4.45 -19.78
C SER A 14 9.02 -3.58 -20.87
N PHE A 15 9.11 -2.25 -20.78
CA PHE A 15 8.54 -1.31 -21.74
C PHE A 15 9.64 -0.58 -22.54
N PRO A 16 9.45 -0.35 -23.86
CA PRO A 16 10.36 0.46 -24.65
C PRO A 16 10.43 1.90 -24.15
N GLU A 17 11.62 2.52 -24.19
CA GLU A 17 11.86 3.88 -23.68
C GLU A 17 11.03 4.98 -24.38
N GLU A 18 10.59 4.75 -25.61
CA GLU A 18 9.78 5.71 -26.38
C GLU A 18 8.28 5.71 -26.00
N SER A 19 7.87 4.89 -25.04
CA SER A 19 6.46 4.77 -24.67
C SER A 19 6.05 5.74 -23.55
N HIS A 20 5.12 6.66 -23.85
CA HIS A 20 4.37 7.45 -22.85
C HIS A 20 3.51 6.58 -21.91
N VAL A 21 3.50 5.26 -22.13
CA VAL A 21 2.78 4.27 -21.32
C VAL A 21 3.31 4.24 -19.89
N LEU A 22 4.62 4.43 -19.71
CA LEU A 22 5.25 4.42 -18.38
C LEU A 22 4.78 5.61 -17.52
N ASP A 23 4.60 6.78 -18.11
CA ASP A 23 4.15 7.99 -17.39
C ASP A 23 2.73 7.81 -16.82
N TYR A 24 1.87 7.08 -17.55
CA TYR A 24 0.52 6.74 -17.10
C TYR A 24 0.50 5.56 -16.12
N ALA A 25 1.40 4.59 -16.29
CA ALA A 25 1.43 3.38 -15.47
C ALA A 25 2.11 3.57 -14.11
N TYR A 26 3.10 4.46 -14.00
CA TYR A 26 3.88 4.62 -12.77
C TYR A 26 3.08 5.10 -11.56
N PRO A 27 2.23 6.15 -11.64
CA PRO A 27 1.47 6.61 -10.48
C PRO A 27 0.57 5.54 -9.84
N PRO A 28 -0.29 4.82 -10.58
CA PRO A 28 -1.10 3.76 -9.99
C PRO A 28 -0.27 2.55 -9.56
N LEU A 29 0.84 2.25 -10.22
CA LEU A 29 1.75 1.19 -9.80
C LEU A 29 2.43 1.53 -8.47
N LEU A 30 2.88 2.77 -8.30
CA LEU A 30 3.43 3.27 -7.03
C LEU A 30 2.40 3.15 -5.91
N ALA A 31 1.17 3.60 -6.15
CA ALA A 31 0.06 3.49 -5.21
C ALA A 31 -0.20 2.03 -4.81
N THR A 32 -0.25 1.13 -5.79
CA THR A 32 -0.46 -0.30 -5.58
C THR A 32 0.66 -0.91 -4.76
N MET A 33 1.93 -0.60 -5.05
CA MET A 33 3.06 -1.10 -4.28
C MET A 33 3.04 -0.58 -2.84
N GLY A 34 2.74 0.70 -2.64
CA GLY A 34 2.60 1.29 -1.30
C GLY A 34 1.52 0.59 -0.50
N LEU A 35 0.33 0.43 -1.07
CA LEU A 35 -0.78 -0.27 -0.42
C LEU A 35 -0.43 -1.74 -0.12
N PHE A 36 0.08 -2.48 -1.10
CA PHE A 36 0.39 -3.90 -0.98
C PHE A 36 1.41 -4.17 0.14
N PHE A 37 2.53 -3.45 0.15
CA PHE A 37 3.57 -3.68 1.15
C PHE A 37 3.19 -3.13 2.52
N SER A 38 2.56 -1.97 2.61
CA SER A 38 2.07 -1.46 3.90
C SER A 38 1.03 -2.39 4.52
N PHE A 39 0.09 -2.92 3.73
CA PHE A 39 -0.88 -3.93 4.15
C PHE A 39 -0.22 -5.23 4.61
N LEU A 40 0.63 -5.81 3.75
CA LEU A 40 1.21 -7.14 3.98
C LEU A 40 2.16 -7.13 5.18
N LEU A 41 3.09 -6.17 5.22
CA LEU A 41 4.09 -6.09 6.28
C LEU A 41 3.43 -5.80 7.62
N THR A 42 2.48 -4.85 7.66
CA THR A 42 1.78 -4.53 8.89
C THR A 42 0.95 -5.71 9.38
N GLY A 43 0.16 -6.33 8.51
CA GLY A 43 -0.73 -7.40 8.94
C GLY A 43 0.02 -8.67 9.35
N ILE A 44 1.10 -9.06 8.65
CA ILE A 44 1.95 -10.19 9.08
C ILE A 44 2.64 -9.87 10.41
N SER A 45 3.25 -8.68 10.53
CA SER A 45 3.97 -8.30 11.75
C SER A 45 3.03 -8.24 12.96
N PHE A 46 1.87 -7.60 12.83
CA PHE A 46 0.89 -7.55 13.93
C PHE A 46 0.33 -8.94 14.27
N LEU A 47 0.11 -9.79 13.26
CA LEU A 47 -0.28 -11.18 13.50
C LEU A 47 0.79 -11.96 14.28
N ARG A 48 2.08 -11.75 13.97
CA ARG A 48 3.19 -12.36 14.70
C ARG A 48 3.26 -11.90 16.15
N GLU A 49 3.12 -10.60 16.39
CA GLU A 49 3.09 -10.02 17.74
C GLU A 49 1.99 -10.65 18.61
N ARG A 50 0.79 -10.83 18.03
CA ARG A 50 -0.31 -11.52 18.71
C ARG A 50 0.00 -13.00 18.93
N SER A 51 0.53 -13.69 17.92
CA SER A 51 0.78 -15.14 17.96
C SER A 51 1.93 -15.53 18.90
N GLN A 52 2.91 -14.64 19.09
CA GLN A 52 4.05 -14.85 20.00
C GLN A 52 3.73 -14.49 21.46
N GLY A 53 2.52 -13.99 21.74
CA GLY A 53 2.11 -13.59 23.09
C GLY A 53 2.78 -12.31 23.60
N THR A 54 3.51 -11.57 22.76
CA THR A 54 4.14 -10.29 23.15
C THR A 54 3.07 -9.29 23.59
N MET A 55 1.96 -9.25 22.85
CA MET A 55 0.79 -8.43 23.18
C MET A 55 0.20 -8.78 24.56
N GLU A 56 0.11 -10.08 24.89
CA GLU A 56 -0.40 -10.57 26.17
C GLU A 56 0.54 -10.21 27.33
N ARG A 57 1.86 -10.29 27.12
CA ARG A 57 2.87 -9.88 28.10
C ARG A 57 2.86 -8.38 28.35
N MET A 58 2.60 -7.57 27.33
CA MET A 58 2.45 -6.11 27.48
C MET A 58 1.18 -5.74 28.22
N MET A 59 0.07 -6.45 28.02
CA MET A 59 -1.18 -6.26 28.77
C MET A 59 -1.05 -6.59 30.28
N ALA A 60 -0.06 -7.40 30.68
CA ALA A 60 0.24 -7.67 32.08
C ALA A 60 1.10 -6.58 32.75
N SER A 61 1.63 -5.63 31.97
CA SER A 61 2.37 -4.47 32.47
C SER A 61 1.42 -3.30 32.77
N PRO A 62 1.82 -2.28 33.57
CA PRO A 62 0.94 -1.15 33.92
C PRO A 62 0.70 -0.16 32.76
N VAL A 63 0.86 -0.59 31.51
CA VAL A 63 0.68 0.20 30.30
C VAL A 63 -0.79 0.14 29.86
N SER A 64 -1.38 1.26 29.45
CA SER A 64 -2.76 1.27 28.99
C SER A 64 -2.90 0.54 27.64
N HIS A 65 -4.03 -0.14 27.44
CA HIS A 65 -4.33 -0.81 26.17
C HIS A 65 -4.28 0.13 24.95
N LEU A 66 -4.70 1.39 25.14
CA LEU A 66 -4.70 2.39 24.07
C LEU A 66 -3.27 2.81 23.70
N ASP A 67 -2.38 2.96 24.69
CA ASP A 67 -0.97 3.32 24.44
C ASP A 67 -0.26 2.20 23.67
N MET A 68 -0.56 0.94 23.99
CA MET A 68 -0.01 -0.22 23.28
C MET A 68 -0.46 -0.25 21.81
N VAL A 69 -1.76 -0.10 21.55
CA VAL A 69 -2.30 -0.10 20.17
C VAL A 69 -1.77 1.11 19.38
N ALA A 70 -1.72 2.29 20.00
CA ALA A 70 -1.16 3.49 19.39
C ALA A 70 0.33 3.33 19.07
N GLY A 71 1.11 2.70 19.95
CA GLY A 71 2.52 2.41 19.73
C GLY A 71 2.76 1.49 18.53
N TYR A 72 1.99 0.40 18.41
CA TYR A 72 2.07 -0.49 17.25
C TYR A 72 1.62 0.21 15.96
N LEU A 73 0.52 0.96 16.00
CA LEU A 73 0.05 1.75 14.87
C LEU A 73 1.13 2.71 14.38
N LEU A 74 1.72 3.50 15.28
CA LEU A 74 2.79 4.44 14.94
C LEU A 74 4.04 3.72 14.43
N GLY A 75 4.45 2.63 15.07
CA GLY A 75 5.62 1.85 14.65
C GLY A 75 5.48 1.32 13.23
N PHE A 76 4.36 0.65 12.93
CA PHE A 76 4.11 0.13 11.57
C PHE A 76 3.88 1.24 10.56
N PHE A 77 3.23 2.33 10.96
CA PHE A 77 3.04 3.49 10.10
C PHE A 77 4.37 4.12 9.68
N VAL A 78 5.30 4.33 10.62
CA VAL A 78 6.64 4.85 10.32
C VAL A 78 7.40 3.91 9.38
N LEU A 79 7.36 2.60 9.62
CA LEU A 79 8.01 1.62 8.74
C LEU A 79 7.43 1.65 7.33
N ALA A 80 6.10 1.74 7.20
CA ALA A 80 5.42 1.80 5.92
C ALA A 80 5.68 3.13 5.18
N LEU A 81 5.79 4.24 5.91
CA LEU A 81 6.20 5.53 5.37
C LEU A 81 7.63 5.50 4.83
N ILE A 82 8.59 4.99 5.60
CA ILE A 82 9.98 4.83 5.16
C ILE A 82 10.03 3.97 3.90
N GLN A 83 9.32 2.83 3.91
CA GLN A 83 9.26 1.93 2.76
C GLN A 83 8.75 2.62 1.50
N THR A 84 7.70 3.39 1.67
CA THR A 84 7.07 4.12 0.57
C THR A 84 7.96 5.23 0.03
N LEU A 85 8.58 6.00 0.91
CA LEU A 85 9.47 7.09 0.54
C LEU A 85 10.69 6.57 -0.22
N VAL A 86 11.26 5.45 0.21
CA VAL A 86 12.36 4.77 -0.51
C VAL A 86 11.92 4.38 -1.92
N VAL A 87 10.72 3.83 -2.09
CA VAL A 87 10.22 3.43 -3.41
C VAL A 87 9.99 4.64 -4.32
N VAL A 88 9.39 5.72 -3.80
CA VAL A 88 9.15 6.95 -4.56
C VAL A 88 10.49 7.56 -5.02
N ILE A 89 11.46 7.70 -4.11
CA ILE A 89 12.79 8.22 -4.45
C ILE A 89 13.48 7.34 -5.48
N PHE A 90 13.43 6.01 -5.31
CA PHE A 90 14.03 5.08 -6.26
C PHE A 90 13.42 5.23 -7.66
N THR A 91 12.09 5.29 -7.76
CA THR A 91 11.41 5.46 -9.06
C THR A 91 11.74 6.79 -9.73
N ILE A 92 11.91 7.87 -8.98
CA ILE A 92 12.25 9.18 -9.56
C ILE A 92 13.72 9.23 -9.99
N TYR A 93 14.65 8.91 -9.08
CA TYR A 93 16.08 9.17 -9.30
C TYR A 93 16.82 8.03 -9.99
N VAL A 94 16.34 6.78 -9.87
CA VAL A 94 17.02 5.61 -10.46
C VAL A 94 16.36 5.17 -11.75
N LEU A 95 15.03 5.28 -11.85
CA LEU A 95 14.29 4.89 -13.07
C LEU A 95 14.00 6.05 -14.01
N ASP A 96 14.49 7.26 -13.66
CA ASP A 96 14.34 8.51 -14.43
C ASP A 96 12.90 8.76 -14.90
N ALA A 97 11.94 8.49 -14.02
CA ALA A 97 10.53 8.72 -14.31
C ALA A 97 10.25 10.23 -14.31
N TYR A 98 9.89 10.76 -15.48
CA TYR A 98 9.60 12.17 -15.67
C TYR A 98 8.23 12.53 -15.10
N TYR A 99 8.23 13.20 -13.95
CA TYR A 99 7.02 13.80 -13.38
C TYR A 99 7.03 15.31 -13.61
N ALA A 100 5.88 15.88 -13.99
CA ALA A 100 5.73 17.32 -14.11
C ALA A 100 6.10 18.04 -12.80
N GLN A 101 6.74 19.21 -12.90
CA GLN A 101 7.10 20.02 -11.74
C GLN A 101 5.84 20.31 -10.88
N GLY A 102 5.90 20.00 -9.59
CA GLY A 102 4.75 20.10 -8.66
C GLY A 102 3.85 18.85 -8.56
N ALA A 103 4.12 17.77 -9.31
CA ALA A 103 3.46 16.48 -9.14
C ALA A 103 4.03 15.68 -7.95
N LEU A 104 5.32 15.88 -7.63
CA LEU A 104 6.01 15.15 -6.55
C LEU A 104 5.34 15.30 -5.18
N TRP A 105 4.98 16.53 -4.80
CA TRP A 105 4.26 16.78 -3.55
C TRP A 105 2.91 16.05 -3.52
N ARG A 106 2.17 16.07 -4.63
CA ARG A 106 0.88 15.38 -4.75
C ARG A 106 1.03 13.88 -4.62
N ILE A 107 2.03 13.29 -5.27
CA ILE A 107 2.36 11.87 -5.16
C ILE A 107 2.69 11.53 -3.71
N CYS A 108 3.58 12.28 -3.05
CA CYS A 108 3.94 12.01 -1.65
C CYS A 108 2.74 12.08 -0.72
N VAL A 109 1.91 13.13 -0.83
CA VAL A 109 0.71 13.29 0.03
C VAL A 109 -0.29 12.16 -0.22
N PHE A 110 -0.58 11.87 -1.49
CA PHE A 110 -1.47 10.78 -1.84
C PHE A 110 -0.97 9.44 -1.31
N GLN A 111 0.33 9.19 -1.45
CA GLN A 111 0.95 7.97 -1.00
C GLN A 111 0.92 7.81 0.53
N MET A 112 1.05 8.90 1.30
CA MET A 112 0.83 8.87 2.75
C MET A 112 -0.58 8.41 3.11
N VAL A 113 -1.60 8.87 2.36
CA VAL A 113 -2.99 8.42 2.55
C VAL A 113 -3.13 6.94 2.23
N VAL A 114 -2.60 6.50 1.09
CA VAL A 114 -2.65 5.08 0.67
C VAL A 114 -1.97 4.17 1.69
N VAL A 115 -0.81 4.58 2.20
CA VAL A 115 -0.09 3.84 3.25
C VAL A 115 -0.89 3.78 4.54
N THR A 116 -1.50 4.89 4.95
CA THR A 116 -2.36 4.92 6.14
C THR A 116 -3.49 3.91 6.00
N VAL A 117 -4.14 3.86 4.84
CA VAL A 117 -5.20 2.88 4.55
C VAL A 117 -4.65 1.46 4.58
N GLY A 118 -3.49 1.20 3.97
CA GLY A 118 -2.87 -0.12 3.96
C GLY A 118 -2.50 -0.62 5.35
N VAL A 119 -1.91 0.23 6.20
CA VAL A 119 -1.59 -0.10 7.61
C VAL A 119 -2.86 -0.44 8.38
N ASN A 120 -3.91 0.38 8.28
CA ASN A 120 -5.18 0.15 8.97
C ASN A 120 -5.85 -1.15 8.50
N LEU A 121 -5.89 -1.39 7.18
CA LEU A 121 -6.41 -2.63 6.62
C LEU A 121 -5.59 -3.84 7.07
N GLY A 122 -4.26 -3.72 7.11
CA GLY A 122 -3.36 -4.78 7.55
C GLY A 122 -3.63 -5.20 9.00
N ILE A 123 -3.75 -4.22 9.90
CA ILE A 123 -4.12 -4.47 11.31
C ILE A 123 -5.52 -5.07 11.39
N PHE A 124 -6.50 -4.49 10.69
CA PHE A 124 -7.87 -4.99 10.69
C PHE A 124 -7.97 -6.44 10.22
N THR A 125 -7.36 -6.81 9.10
CA THR A 125 -7.42 -8.18 8.58
C THR A 125 -6.59 -9.15 9.43
N SER A 126 -5.51 -8.67 10.06
CA SER A 126 -4.71 -9.51 10.97
C SER A 126 -5.50 -9.99 12.19
N ALA A 127 -6.55 -9.26 12.60
CA ALA A 127 -7.44 -9.70 13.66
C ALA A 127 -8.18 -11.01 13.30
N PHE A 128 -8.53 -11.19 12.03
CA PHE A 128 -9.24 -12.36 11.50
C PHE A 128 -8.30 -13.49 11.05
N ALA A 129 -7.07 -13.15 10.65
CA ALA A 129 -6.08 -14.15 10.22
C ALA A 129 -5.56 -14.98 11.40
N ARG A 130 -5.44 -16.30 11.22
CA ARG A 130 -4.86 -17.23 12.22
C ARG A 130 -3.39 -17.57 11.96
N ASN A 131 -2.93 -17.37 10.73
CA ASN A 131 -1.56 -17.64 10.31
C ASN A 131 -1.19 -16.74 9.12
N GLU A 132 0.11 -16.67 8.81
CA GLU A 132 0.63 -15.82 7.73
C GLU A 132 0.04 -16.19 6.37
N PHE A 133 -0.26 -17.46 6.15
CA PHE A 133 -0.86 -17.92 4.90
C PHE A 133 -2.27 -17.34 4.70
N GLN A 134 -3.11 -17.30 5.74
CA GLN A 134 -4.39 -16.59 5.69
C GLN A 134 -4.22 -15.09 5.47
N MET A 135 -3.19 -14.47 6.03
CA MET A 135 -2.89 -13.06 5.78
C MET A 135 -2.60 -12.81 4.29
N VAL A 136 -1.83 -13.69 3.66
CA VAL A 136 -1.57 -13.65 2.21
C VAL A 136 -2.83 -13.88 1.39
N GLN A 137 -3.77 -14.71 1.86
CA GLN A 137 -5.06 -14.93 1.18
C GLN A 137 -5.98 -13.69 1.19
N PHE A 138 -5.80 -12.74 2.11
CA PHE A 138 -6.55 -11.47 2.09
C PHE A 138 -6.04 -10.49 1.02
N ILE A 139 -4.81 -10.67 0.52
CA ILE A 139 -4.24 -9.82 -0.54
C ILE A 139 -5.15 -9.73 -1.76
N PRO A 140 -5.56 -10.84 -2.42
CA PRO A 140 -6.42 -10.76 -3.60
C PRO A 140 -7.77 -10.09 -3.29
N LEU A 141 -8.29 -10.24 -2.08
CA LEU A 141 -9.56 -9.62 -1.67
C LEU A 141 -9.44 -8.08 -1.54
N ILE A 142 -8.30 -7.58 -1.10
CA ILE A 142 -8.09 -6.13 -0.87
C ILE A 142 -7.50 -5.46 -2.10
N ILE A 143 -6.49 -6.06 -2.73
CA ILE A 143 -5.67 -5.41 -3.76
C ILE A 143 -6.32 -5.51 -5.14
N PHE A 144 -6.87 -6.66 -5.53
CA PHE A 144 -7.40 -6.83 -6.88
C PHE A 144 -8.63 -5.96 -7.17
N PRO A 145 -9.64 -5.85 -6.28
CA PRO A 145 -10.76 -4.94 -6.53
C PRO A 145 -10.28 -3.51 -6.76
N GLN A 146 -9.25 -3.08 -6.02
CA GLN A 146 -8.68 -1.75 -6.20
C GLN A 146 -8.00 -1.57 -7.55
N ILE A 147 -7.23 -2.55 -8.03
CA ILE A 147 -6.64 -2.48 -9.37
C ILE A 147 -7.72 -2.41 -10.45
N PHE A 148 -8.75 -3.27 -10.38
CA PHE A 148 -9.81 -3.31 -11.39
C PHE A 148 -10.72 -2.07 -11.38
N LEU A 149 -10.96 -1.48 -10.20
CA LEU A 149 -11.86 -0.34 -10.02
C LEU A 149 -11.12 1.00 -9.96
N SER A 150 -9.79 1.01 -10.08
CA SER A 150 -8.97 2.23 -10.05
C SER A 150 -9.17 3.15 -11.25
N GLY A 151 -9.56 2.61 -12.40
CA GLY A 151 -9.54 3.35 -13.66
C GLY A 151 -8.33 3.05 -14.56
N VAL A 152 -7.32 2.33 -14.05
CA VAL A 152 -6.09 2.00 -14.81
C VAL A 152 -6.38 1.14 -16.03
N ILE A 153 -7.21 0.10 -15.86
CA ILE A 153 -7.52 -0.88 -16.92
C ILE A 153 -8.71 -0.40 -17.75
N TRP A 154 -9.73 0.15 -17.10
CA TRP A 154 -10.97 0.59 -17.74
C TRP A 154 -11.47 1.88 -17.09
N PRO A 155 -11.89 2.90 -17.85
CA PRO A 155 -12.40 4.15 -17.30
C PRO A 155 -13.58 3.92 -16.36
N VAL A 156 -13.53 4.51 -15.16
CA VAL A 156 -14.54 4.28 -14.12
C VAL A 156 -15.90 4.80 -14.54
N GLU A 157 -15.96 5.88 -15.33
CA GLU A 157 -17.19 6.51 -15.82
C GLU A 157 -18.00 5.59 -16.73
N LYS A 158 -17.35 4.57 -17.31
CA LYS A 158 -17.99 3.58 -18.19
C LYS A 158 -18.44 2.31 -17.45
N MET A 159 -18.17 2.21 -16.15
CA MET A 159 -18.61 1.07 -15.34
C MET A 159 -20.08 1.19 -14.94
N HIS A 160 -20.70 0.08 -14.53
CA HIS A 160 -22.04 0.11 -13.95
C HIS A 160 -22.07 0.97 -12.66
N THR A 161 -23.16 1.69 -12.40
CA THR A 161 -23.27 2.67 -11.30
C THR A 161 -22.81 2.12 -9.94
N VAL A 162 -23.19 0.88 -9.61
CA VAL A 162 -22.76 0.22 -8.36
C VAL A 162 -21.24 0.11 -8.24
N LEU A 163 -20.54 -0.21 -9.33
CA LEU A 163 -19.09 -0.32 -9.33
C LEU A 163 -18.42 1.06 -9.25
N GLN A 164 -19.04 2.09 -9.84
CA GLN A 164 -18.56 3.47 -9.71
C GLN A 164 -18.61 3.95 -8.26
N GLU A 165 -19.71 3.64 -7.56
CA GLU A 165 -19.86 3.97 -6.14
C GLU A 165 -18.80 3.26 -5.30
N ILE A 166 -18.58 1.96 -5.52
CA ILE A 166 -17.52 1.22 -4.81
C ILE A 166 -16.15 1.84 -5.11
N ALA A 167 -15.87 2.16 -6.38
CA ALA A 167 -14.61 2.77 -6.79
C ALA A 167 -14.34 4.12 -6.09
N ASN A 168 -15.37 4.92 -5.79
CA ASN A 168 -15.23 6.20 -5.08
C ASN A 168 -14.60 6.04 -3.68
N PHE A 169 -14.79 4.87 -3.03
CA PHE A 169 -14.24 4.59 -1.70
C PHE A 169 -12.82 4.02 -1.75
N LEU A 170 -12.34 3.61 -2.93
CA LEU A 170 -11.04 2.95 -3.06
C LEU A 170 -9.94 3.99 -3.29
N PRO A 171 -8.87 3.98 -2.47
CA PRO A 171 -7.83 5.01 -2.56
C PRO A 171 -7.12 4.99 -3.91
N LEU A 172 -6.92 3.80 -4.49
CA LEU A 172 -6.26 3.61 -5.79
C LEU A 172 -6.99 4.26 -6.97
N ARG A 173 -8.28 4.61 -6.85
CA ARG A 173 -9.00 5.36 -7.89
C ARG A 173 -8.38 6.74 -8.12
N TYR A 174 -7.90 7.38 -7.07
CA TYR A 174 -7.33 8.73 -7.14
C TYR A 174 -5.83 8.72 -7.55
N ALA A 175 -5.28 7.54 -7.83
CA ALA A 175 -3.91 7.39 -8.32
C ALA A 175 -3.79 7.53 -9.84
N VAL A 176 -4.91 7.48 -10.56
CA VAL A 176 -5.05 7.50 -12.02
C VAL A 176 -5.50 8.89 -12.46
#